data_AF-A0A358HQN9-F1
#
_entry.id   AF-A0A358HQN9-F1
#
_cell.length_a   1.000
_cell.length_b   1.000
_cell.length_c   1.000
_cell.angle_alpha   90.00
_cell.angle_beta   90.00
_cell.angle_gamma   90.00
#
_symmetry.space_group_name_H-M   'P 1'
#
loop_
_entity.id
_entity.type
_entity.pdbx_description
1 polymer ?
#
loop_
_entity_poly.entity_id
_entity_poly.type
_entity_poly.pdbx_seq_one_letter_code
_entity_poly.pdbx_strand_id
1 'polypeptide(L)'
;MKHITKLLAGAAVATMVSFGAHAQEVTLTVHHFLGPKAPAQSKMIEPWAKKIEEESNGRIKFEIFPSMSLGGNPPELYRQVRDGVADIVWTLPGYTPGV
;
A
#
# COMPACT_ATOMS: atom_id res chain seq x y z
N MET A 1 -19.16 -20.51 -50.81
CA MET A 1 -18.11 -19.50 -50.56
C MET A 1 -18.62 -18.19 -49.93
N LYS A 2 -19.85 -17.71 -50.19
CA LYS A 2 -20.38 -16.44 -49.63
C LYS A 2 -20.74 -16.46 -48.12
N HIS A 3 -20.82 -17.63 -47.49
CA HIS A 3 -21.17 -17.75 -46.06
C HIS A 3 -19.96 -17.77 -45.12
N ILE A 4 -18.78 -18.15 -45.62
CA ILE A 4 -17.53 -18.15 -44.84
C ILE A 4 -17.07 -16.70 -44.57
N THR A 5 -17.31 -15.79 -45.51
CA THR A 5 -17.00 -14.36 -45.37
C THR A 5 -17.81 -13.67 -44.26
N LYS A 6 -19.03 -14.14 -43.96
CA LYS A 6 -19.88 -13.57 -42.91
C LYS A 6 -19.49 -14.03 -41.49
N LEU A 7 -18.88 -15.22 -41.36
CA LEU A 7 -18.36 -15.71 -40.08
C LEU A 7 -17.06 -14.99 -39.66
N LEU A 8 -16.24 -14.56 -40.62
CA LEU A 8 -15.02 -13.79 -40.34
C LEU A 8 -15.30 -12.35 -39.86
N ALA A 9 -16.44 -11.77 -40.23
CA ALA A 9 -16.82 -10.41 -39.81
C ALA A 9 -17.33 -10.34 -38.36
N GLY A 10 -17.86 -11.44 -37.81
CA GLY A 10 -18.35 -11.51 -36.43
C GLY A 10 -17.26 -11.74 -35.39
N ALA A 11 -16.15 -12.38 -35.76
CA ALA A 11 -15.05 -12.69 -34.85
C ALA A 11 -14.13 -11.49 -34.53
N ALA A 12 -14.16 -10.44 -35.36
CA ALA A 12 -13.28 -9.28 -35.20
C ALA A 12 -13.72 -8.28 -34.11
N VAL A 13 -14.96 -8.35 -33.62
CA VAL A 13 -15.50 -7.40 -32.63
C VAL A 13 -15.29 -7.89 -31.18
N ALA A 14 -14.99 -9.18 -30.98
CA ALA A 14 -14.83 -9.75 -29.64
C ALA A 14 -13.47 -9.48 -28.97
N THR A 15 -12.48 -8.92 -29.70
CA THR A 15 -11.11 -8.72 -29.20
C THR A 15 -10.83 -7.32 -28.62
N MET A 16 -11.80 -6.41 -28.60
CA MET A 16 -11.57 -5.02 -28.17
C MET A 16 -11.84 -4.72 -26.69
N VAL A 17 -12.26 -5.71 -25.89
CA VAL A 17 -12.49 -5.51 -24.44
C VAL A 17 -11.40 -6.20 -23.63
N SER A 18 -10.14 -5.91 -23.96
CA SER A 18 -9.06 -6.06 -22.99
C SER A 18 -9.12 -4.83 -22.08
N PHE A 19 -9.95 -4.88 -21.03
CA PHE A 19 -9.75 -3.98 -19.90
C PHE A 19 -8.32 -4.22 -19.41
N GLY A 20 -7.42 -3.29 -19.73
CA GLY A 20 -6.08 -3.28 -19.15
C GLY A 20 -6.27 -3.32 -17.63
N ALA A 21 -5.68 -4.31 -16.97
CA ALA A 21 -5.63 -4.33 -15.52
C ALA A 21 -4.79 -3.13 -15.08
N HIS A 22 -5.44 -1.98 -14.85
CA HIS A 22 -4.82 -0.84 -14.21
C HIS A 22 -4.52 -1.28 -12.77
N ALA A 23 -3.26 -1.48 -12.47
CA ALA A 23 -2.87 -1.77 -11.11
C ALA A 23 -3.24 -0.57 -10.23
N GLN A 24 -3.98 -0.83 -9.16
CA GLN A 24 -4.46 0.21 -8.26
C GLN A 24 -3.29 0.99 -7.65
N GLU A 25 -3.40 2.32 -7.70
CA GLU A 25 -2.51 3.21 -6.96
C GLU A 25 -3.01 3.31 -5.52
N VAL A 26 -2.10 3.19 -4.55
CA VAL A 26 -2.40 3.25 -3.12
C VAL A 26 -1.41 4.14 -2.38
N THR A 27 -1.89 4.85 -1.37
CA THR A 27 -1.07 5.54 -0.38
C THR A 27 -1.28 4.86 0.96
N LEU A 28 -0.24 4.27 1.52
CA LEU A 28 -0.27 3.55 2.78
C LEU A 28 0.16 4.47 3.94
N THR A 29 -0.60 4.48 5.00
CA THR A 29 -0.30 5.21 6.24
C THR A 29 0.62 4.37 7.14
N VAL A 30 1.76 4.94 7.52
CA VAL A 30 2.72 4.34 8.47
C VAL A 30 2.71 5.13 9.76
N HIS A 31 2.37 4.51 10.90
CA HIS A 31 2.30 5.19 12.19
C HIS A 31 3.21 4.56 13.25
N HIS A 32 3.94 5.38 14.01
CA HIS A 32 4.80 4.89 15.09
C HIS A 32 5.14 5.94 16.15
N PHE A 33 5.69 5.46 17.27
CA PHE A 33 6.00 6.29 18.45
C PHE A 33 7.35 7.00 18.42
N LEU A 34 8.28 6.55 17.57
CA LEU A 34 9.63 7.12 17.49
C LEU A 34 9.61 8.54 16.95
N GLY A 35 10.55 9.37 17.41
CA GLY A 35 10.73 10.74 16.89
C GLY A 35 11.28 10.76 15.45
N PRO A 36 11.14 11.88 14.73
CA PRO A 36 11.51 12.00 13.31
C PRO A 36 13.01 11.79 13.05
N LYS A 37 13.86 11.97 14.07
CA LYS A 37 15.32 11.79 13.97
C LYS A 37 15.80 10.40 14.43
N ALA A 38 14.90 9.53 14.87
CA ALA A 38 15.29 8.19 15.33
C ALA A 38 15.90 7.37 14.18
N PRO A 39 16.88 6.49 14.44
CA PRO A 39 17.48 5.66 13.39
C PRO A 39 16.47 4.79 12.65
N ALA A 40 15.49 4.21 13.35
CA ALA A 40 14.46 3.41 12.70
C ALA A 40 13.55 4.25 11.78
N GLN A 41 13.28 5.52 12.08
CA GLN A 41 12.60 6.41 11.14
C GLN A 41 13.51 6.74 9.94
N SER A 42 14.62 7.43 10.22
CA SER A 42 15.45 8.08 9.20
C SER A 42 16.34 7.15 8.37
N LYS A 43 16.68 5.97 8.90
CA LYS A 43 17.60 5.03 8.26
C LYS A 43 16.97 3.69 7.89
N MET A 44 15.70 3.46 8.28
CA MET A 44 15.01 2.21 7.99
C MET A 44 13.67 2.46 7.29
N ILE A 45 12.69 3.08 7.98
CA ILE A 45 11.33 3.26 7.46
C ILE A 45 11.32 4.17 6.23
N GLU A 46 11.94 5.35 6.30
CA GLU A 46 11.97 6.30 5.16
C GLU A 46 12.68 5.72 3.92
N PRO A 47 13.89 5.11 4.03
CA PRO A 47 14.52 4.46 2.87
C PRO A 47 13.74 3.26 2.33
N TRP A 48 13.10 2.47 3.20
CA TRP A 48 12.27 1.33 2.81
C TRP A 48 11.04 1.79 2.02
N ALA A 49 10.32 2.79 2.52
CA ALA A 49 9.18 3.39 1.85
C ALA A 49 9.59 3.90 0.46
N LYS A 50 10.63 4.74 0.40
CA LYS A 50 11.16 5.30 -0.86
C LYS A 50 11.51 4.22 -1.87
N LYS A 51 12.19 3.15 -1.45
CA LYS A 51 12.55 2.03 -2.32
C LYS A 51 11.30 1.37 -2.93
N ILE A 52 10.25 1.16 -2.14
CA ILE A 52 8.99 0.60 -2.65
C ILE A 52 8.30 1.58 -3.61
N GLU A 53 8.31 2.88 -3.32
CA GLU A 53 7.75 3.88 -4.25
C GLU A 53 8.46 3.82 -5.61
N GLU A 54 9.80 3.75 -5.61
CA GLU A 54 10.62 3.63 -6.82
C GLU A 54 10.35 2.31 -7.56
N GLU A 55 10.43 1.17 -6.88
CA GLU A 55 10.25 -0.17 -7.49
C GLU A 55 8.81 -0.41 -7.97
N SER A 56 7.83 0.27 -7.36
CA SER A 56 6.43 0.20 -7.78
C SER A 56 6.10 1.12 -8.96
N ASN A 57 7.06 1.91 -9.46
CA ASN A 57 6.84 3.01 -10.40
C ASN A 57 5.80 4.03 -9.88
N GLY A 58 5.87 4.35 -8.58
CA GLY A 58 5.01 5.33 -7.92
C GLY A 58 3.58 4.84 -7.61
N ARG A 59 3.26 3.57 -7.88
CA ARG A 59 1.93 3.01 -7.60
C ARG A 59 1.65 2.78 -6.13
N ILE A 60 2.69 2.54 -5.33
CA ILE A 60 2.58 2.43 -3.88
C ILE A 60 3.31 3.63 -3.30
N LYS A 61 2.60 4.45 -2.53
CA LYS A 61 3.13 5.61 -1.82
C LYS A 61 2.97 5.45 -0.32
N PHE A 62 3.69 6.24 0.45
CA PHE A 62 3.62 6.21 1.92
C PHE A 62 3.44 7.58 2.53
N GLU A 63 2.57 7.67 3.54
CA GLU A 63 2.51 8.81 4.46
C GLU A 63 2.98 8.35 5.84
N ILE A 64 4.08 8.93 6.32
CA ILE A 64 4.71 8.50 7.57
C ILE A 64 4.39 9.50 8.69
N PHE A 65 3.81 8.99 9.77
CA PHE A 65 3.39 9.72 10.96
C PHE A 65 4.27 9.29 12.16
N PRO A 66 5.38 10.01 12.42
CA PRO A 66 6.22 9.75 13.58
C PRO A 66 5.60 10.36 14.85
N SER A 67 6.22 10.11 16.00
CA SER A 67 5.91 10.75 17.30
C SER A 67 4.46 10.63 17.75
N MET A 68 3.77 9.52 17.44
CA MET A 68 2.33 9.36 17.74
C MET A 68 1.45 10.48 17.17
N SER A 69 1.81 11.06 16.01
CA SER A 69 1.13 12.24 15.45
C SER A 69 -0.29 11.98 14.95
N LEU A 70 -0.71 10.73 14.73
CA LEU A 70 -2.13 10.38 14.50
C LEU A 70 -2.92 10.21 15.80
N GLY A 71 -2.28 10.37 16.96
CA GLY A 71 -2.90 10.25 18.28
C GLY A 71 -2.80 8.86 18.90
N GLY A 72 -3.31 8.77 20.12
CA GLY A 72 -3.20 7.57 20.97
C GLY A 72 -1.82 7.41 21.60
N ASN A 73 -1.54 6.20 22.09
CA ASN A 73 -0.29 5.84 22.77
C ASN A 73 0.37 4.58 22.16
N PRO A 74 1.68 4.34 22.39
CA PRO A 74 2.39 3.24 21.74
C PRO A 74 1.76 1.83 21.88
N PRO A 75 1.16 1.44 23.02
CA PRO A 75 0.43 0.17 23.14
C PRO A 75 -0.84 0.05 22.29
N GLU A 76 -1.37 1.15 21.78
CA GLU A 76 -2.58 1.16 20.95
C GLU A 76 -2.27 0.95 19.47
N LEU A 77 -0.99 1.02 19.04
CA LEU A 77 -0.58 0.88 17.64
C LEU A 77 -1.06 -0.43 17.01
N TYR A 78 -1.05 -1.55 17.74
CA TYR A 78 -1.59 -2.81 17.22
C TYR A 78 -3.09 -2.68 16.91
N ARG A 79 -3.89 -2.09 17.82
CA ARG A 79 -5.31 -1.85 17.56
C ARG A 79 -5.50 -0.92 16.37
N GLN A 80 -4.69 0.12 16.24
CA GLN A 80 -4.79 1.07 15.13
C GLN A 80 -4.58 0.39 13.77
N VAL A 81 -3.63 -0.55 13.65
CA VAL A 81 -3.50 -1.32 12.40
C VAL A 81 -4.62 -2.33 12.20
N ARG A 82 -5.04 -3.02 13.27
CA ARG A 82 -6.14 -4.01 13.21
C ARG A 82 -7.48 -3.36 12.81
N ASP A 83 -7.74 -2.16 13.33
CA ASP A 83 -8.99 -1.43 13.14
C ASP A 83 -8.94 -0.51 11.90
N GLY A 84 -7.82 -0.48 11.17
CA GLY A 84 -7.66 0.25 9.90
C GLY A 84 -7.42 1.76 10.05
N VAL A 85 -7.01 2.25 11.22
CA VAL A 85 -6.61 3.65 11.44
C VAL A 85 -5.27 3.95 10.75
N ALA A 86 -4.37 2.98 10.71
CA ALA A 86 -3.13 3.02 9.94
C ALA A 86 -2.97 1.70 9.17
N ASP A 87 -2.36 1.72 8.00
CA ASP A 87 -2.11 0.49 7.23
C ASP A 87 -0.93 -0.30 7.79
N ILE A 88 0.08 0.39 8.32
CA ILE A 88 1.33 -0.18 8.83
C ILE A 88 1.71 0.51 10.14
N VAL A 89 2.21 -0.25 11.10
CA VAL A 89 2.77 0.29 12.35
C VAL A 89 4.15 -0.27 12.65
N TRP A 90 5.01 0.57 13.24
CA TRP A 90 6.25 0.15 13.87
C TRP A 90 6.09 0.18 15.38
N THR A 91 6.03 -0.99 16.01
CA THR A 91 5.76 -1.14 17.44
C THR A 91 6.65 -2.22 18.09
N LEU A 92 6.54 -2.37 19.41
CA LEU A 92 7.25 -3.39 20.18
C LEU A 92 6.28 -4.51 20.57
N PRO A 93 6.65 -5.81 20.39
CA PRO A 93 5.82 -6.93 20.82
C PRO A 93 5.40 -6.85 22.30
N GLY A 94 6.30 -6.35 23.16
CA GLY A 94 6.02 -6.19 24.59
C GLY A 94 4.93 -5.18 24.95
N TYR A 95 4.53 -4.29 24.03
CA TYR A 95 3.46 -3.34 24.30
C TYR A 95 2.06 -3.94 24.21
N THR A 96 1.91 -5.07 23.52
CA THR A 96 0.60 -5.74 23.38
C THR A 96 0.73 -7.22 23.72
N PRO A 97 0.91 -7.58 25.01
CA PRO A 97 1.02 -8.99 25.41
C PRO A 97 -0.26 -9.77 25.10
N GLY A 98 -0.11 -11.01 24.62
CA GLY A 98 -1.24 -11.91 24.37
C GLY A 98 -2.01 -11.63 23.08
N VAL A 99 -1.45 -10.81 22.21
CA VAL A 99 -1.90 -10.57 20.83
C VAL A 99 -0.88 -11.14 19.86
#